data_AF-A0A553NK96-F1
#
_entry.id   AF-A0A553NK96-F1
#
_cell.length_a   1.000
_cell.length_b   1.000
_cell.length_c   1.000
_cell.angle_alpha   90.00
_cell.angle_beta   90.00
_cell.angle_gamma   90.00
#
_symmetry.space_group_name_H-M   'P 1'
#
loop_
_entity.id
_entity.type
_entity.pdbx_description
1 polymer ?
#
loop_
_entity_poly.entity_id
_entity_poly.type
_entity_poly.pdbx_seq_one_letter_code
_entity_poly.pdbx_strand_id
1 'polypeptide(L)'
;MGSTERRIAACNTSGSGVELPPDPNDLVATHGPLPENASLFMGFVFMLTASSESDREFSQQTSDQEEEDVERAPYNKHYTMRQLEAGGGMILLDFNEEQCQAAYQSLLIADQHCRTRKYLLCVAGGTPCVSQMWVRDCCQEGKLLNYRNYLLPAGLGPEGHLVEW
;
A
#
# COMPACT_ATOMS: atom_id res chain seq x y z
N MET A 1 39.88 35.77 -26.24
CA MET A 1 39.99 34.50 -25.47
C MET A 1 39.02 34.60 -24.30
N GLY A 2 37.77 34.19 -24.49
CA GLY A 2 36.75 34.18 -23.45
C GLY A 2 36.68 32.79 -22.83
N SER A 3 36.91 32.70 -21.52
CA SER A 3 36.74 31.47 -20.75
C SER A 3 35.29 31.36 -20.31
N THR A 4 34.58 30.33 -20.76
CA THR A 4 33.20 30.05 -20.35
C THR A 4 33.23 28.85 -19.40
N GLU A 5 33.24 29.11 -18.09
CA GLU A 5 32.95 28.09 -17.07
C GLU A 5 31.44 27.80 -17.08
N ARG A 6 31.04 26.62 -17.56
CA ARG A 6 29.69 26.09 -17.37
C ARG A 6 29.56 25.56 -15.94
N ARG A 7 28.96 26.34 -15.06
CA ARG A 7 28.47 25.87 -13.75
C ARG A 7 27.14 25.12 -13.92
N ILE A 8 27.16 23.89 -13.43
CA ILE A 8 26.14 23.23 -12.60
C ILE A 8 24.71 23.10 -13.17
N ALA A 9 24.33 21.87 -13.46
CA ALA A 9 23.00 21.34 -13.16
C ALA A 9 23.14 19.83 -12.88
N ALA A 10 23.63 19.50 -11.68
CA ALA A 10 23.35 18.18 -11.11
C ALA A 10 21.88 18.22 -10.69
N CYS A 11 21.03 17.48 -11.41
CA CYS A 11 19.63 17.28 -11.03
C CYS A 11 19.59 16.42 -9.76
N ASN A 12 19.78 17.08 -8.62
CA ASN A 12 19.53 16.53 -7.30
C ASN A 12 18.05 16.72 -7.01
N THR A 13 17.18 15.86 -7.56
CA THR A 13 15.79 15.78 -7.08
C THR A 13 15.69 14.74 -5.96
N SER A 14 16.44 14.96 -4.88
CA SER A 14 16.19 14.33 -3.58
C SER A 14 15.51 15.38 -2.70
N GLY A 15 14.20 15.45 -2.83
CA GLY A 15 13.36 16.45 -2.18
C GLY A 15 12.00 15.89 -1.79
N SER A 16 11.91 14.63 -1.34
CA SER A 16 10.77 14.20 -0.53
C SER A 16 11.00 14.68 0.89
N GLY A 17 10.85 16.00 1.09
CA GLY A 17 10.69 16.59 2.41
C GLY A 17 9.32 16.20 2.95
N VAL A 18 9.18 14.96 3.39
CA VAL A 18 8.16 14.63 4.38
C VAL A 18 8.80 14.91 5.73
N GLU A 19 8.26 15.90 6.43
CA GLU A 19 8.60 16.19 7.82
C GLU A 19 8.63 14.89 8.64
N LEU A 20 9.62 14.81 9.54
CA LEU A 20 9.69 13.78 10.57
C LEU A 20 8.32 13.62 11.25
N PRO A 21 7.95 12.39 11.62
CA PRO A 21 6.56 12.06 11.91
C PRO A 21 5.96 12.93 13.03
N PRO A 22 4.65 13.22 12.94
CA PRO A 22 3.89 13.75 14.07
C PRO A 22 4.00 12.74 15.24
N ASP A 23 3.66 13.18 16.45
CA ASP A 23 3.78 12.40 17.70
C ASP A 23 3.43 10.90 17.46
N PRO A 24 4.17 9.91 17.99
CA PRO A 24 3.82 8.49 17.84
C PRO A 24 2.35 8.17 18.21
N ASN A 25 1.71 8.97 19.07
CA ASN A 25 0.27 8.89 19.33
C ASN A 25 -0.60 9.24 18.11
N ASP A 26 -0.17 10.18 17.27
CA ASP A 26 -0.87 10.60 16.04
C ASP A 26 -0.84 9.49 14.98
N LEU A 27 0.26 8.73 14.91
CA LEU A 27 0.35 7.55 14.05
C LEU A 27 -0.62 6.44 14.47
N VAL A 28 -0.70 6.16 15.77
CA VAL A 28 -1.63 5.15 16.29
C VAL A 28 -3.08 5.56 16.05
N ALA A 29 -3.42 6.83 16.26
CA ALA A 29 -4.77 7.34 16.05
C ALA A 29 -5.22 7.22 14.58
N THR A 30 -4.30 7.39 13.63
CA THR A 30 -4.62 7.43 12.20
C THR A 30 -4.44 6.09 11.47
N HIS A 31 -3.44 5.30 11.87
CA HIS A 31 -3.03 4.06 11.20
C HIS A 31 -3.21 2.80 12.07
N GLY A 32 -3.78 2.95 13.28
CA GLY A 32 -3.93 1.86 14.24
C GLY A 32 -2.60 1.53 14.95
N PRO A 33 -2.64 0.70 16.00
CA PRO A 33 -1.46 0.36 16.78
C PRO A 33 -0.56 -0.64 16.03
N LEU A 34 0.63 -0.90 16.58
CA LEU A 34 1.33 -2.15 16.29
C LEU A 34 0.57 -3.32 16.94
N PRO A 35 0.53 -4.51 16.33
CA PRO A 35 -0.18 -5.64 16.91
C PRO A 35 0.52 -6.11 18.20
N GLU A 36 -0.25 -6.31 19.27
CA GLU A 36 0.26 -6.89 20.52
C GLU A 36 0.59 -8.38 20.36
N ASN A 37 -0.15 -9.07 19.49
CA ASN A 37 0.08 -10.46 19.15
C ASN A 37 1.13 -10.57 18.03
N ALA A 38 2.34 -11.01 18.37
CA ALA A 38 3.43 -11.22 17.42
C ALA A 38 3.21 -12.34 16.39
N SER A 39 2.07 -13.03 16.46
CA SER A 39 1.66 -14.05 15.49
C SER A 39 0.39 -13.70 14.71
N LEU A 40 -0.12 -12.47 14.84
CA LEU A 40 -1.36 -12.02 14.20
C LEU A 40 -1.41 -12.34 12.69
N PHE A 41 -0.29 -12.16 12.00
CA PHE A 41 -0.13 -12.39 10.57
C PHE A 41 0.79 -13.59 10.25
N MET A 42 0.99 -14.49 11.20
CA MET A 42 1.89 -15.63 10.99
C MET A 42 1.39 -16.54 9.86
N GLY A 43 2.30 -16.94 8.98
CA GLY A 43 2.00 -17.73 7.79
C GLY A 43 1.54 -16.91 6.58
N PHE A 44 1.35 -15.60 6.75
CA PHE A 44 1.05 -14.71 5.64
C PHE A 44 2.33 -14.17 5.00
N VAL A 45 2.24 -13.98 3.70
CA VAL A 45 3.23 -13.29 2.88
C VAL A 45 2.61 -12.04 2.28
N PHE A 46 3.33 -10.93 2.36
CA PHE A 46 2.85 -9.62 1.92
C PHE A 46 3.77 -9.01 0.90
N MET A 47 3.17 -8.36 -0.08
CA MET A 47 3.83 -7.33 -0.89
C MET A 47 3.17 -5.99 -0.59
N LEU A 48 3.93 -4.90 -0.73
CA LEU A 48 3.39 -3.55 -0.56
C LEU A 48 3.70 -2.69 -1.78
N THR A 49 2.70 -1.93 -2.20
CA THR A 49 2.81 -0.91 -3.25
C THR A 49 1.99 0.32 -2.87
N ALA A 50 2.27 1.45 -3.50
CA ALA A 50 1.54 2.69 -3.30
C ALA A 50 1.18 3.27 -4.66
N SER A 51 -0.01 3.84 -4.76
CA SER A 51 -0.46 4.59 -5.94
C SER A 51 0.42 5.82 -6.18
N SER A 52 0.62 6.17 -7.44
CA SER A 52 1.23 7.44 -7.83
C SER A 52 0.20 8.58 -7.83
N GLU A 53 0.67 9.83 -7.89
CA GLU A 53 -0.23 11.00 -8.00
C GLU A 53 -1.18 10.87 -9.19
N SER A 54 -0.69 10.40 -10.34
CA SER A 54 -1.52 10.19 -11.53
C SER A 54 -2.53 9.04 -11.39
N ASP A 55 -2.23 8.01 -10.59
CA ASP A 55 -3.22 6.97 -10.26
C ASP A 55 -4.34 7.55 -9.37
N ARG A 56 -4.00 8.46 -8.44
CA ARG A 56 -4.95 9.11 -7.52
C ARG A 56 -5.87 10.08 -8.25
N GLU A 57 -5.31 10.93 -9.11
CA GLU A 57 -6.08 11.84 -9.96
C GLU A 57 -7.04 11.08 -10.88
N PHE A 58 -6.59 9.97 -11.47
CA PHE A 58 -7.44 9.16 -12.34
C PHE A 58 -8.58 8.49 -11.57
N SER A 59 -8.31 8.01 -10.35
CA SER A 59 -9.34 7.37 -9.53
C SER A 59 -10.44 8.34 -9.11
N GLN A 60 -10.08 9.58 -8.77
CA GLN A 60 -11.02 10.66 -8.42
C GLN A 60 -11.94 11.05 -9.59
N GLN A 61 -11.46 10.92 -10.83
CA GLN A 61 -12.27 11.20 -12.02
C GLN A 61 -13.26 10.10 -12.36
N THR A 62 -13.03 8.87 -11.88
CA THR A 62 -13.90 7.72 -12.16
C THR A 62 -14.86 7.39 -11.01
N SER A 63 -14.64 7.93 -9.82
CA SER A 63 -15.51 7.77 -8.67
C SER A 63 -16.60 8.85 -8.65
N ASP A 64 -17.73 8.61 -9.31
CA ASP A 64 -18.95 9.46 -9.22
C ASP A 64 -19.69 9.32 -7.87
N GLN A 65 -19.05 8.75 -6.84
CA GLN A 65 -19.65 8.55 -5.52
C GLN A 65 -19.04 9.53 -4.51
N GLU A 66 -19.93 10.29 -3.87
CA GLU A 66 -19.67 11.06 -2.64
C GLU A 66 -19.23 10.07 -1.54
N GLU A 67 -17.95 9.68 -1.54
CA GLU A 67 -17.34 9.04 -0.39
C GLU A 67 -17.36 10.06 0.75
N GLU A 68 -18.08 9.77 1.83
CA GLU A 68 -17.94 10.52 3.08
C GLU A 68 -16.45 10.62 3.39
N ASP A 69 -15.93 11.85 3.33
CA ASP A 69 -14.54 12.20 3.56
C ASP A 69 -14.25 12.01 5.05
N VAL A 70 -14.19 10.75 5.49
CA VAL A 70 -13.57 10.40 6.75
C VAL A 70 -12.13 10.84 6.56
N GLU A 71 -11.72 11.88 7.30
CA GLU A 71 -10.39 12.48 7.28
C GLU A 71 -9.35 11.39 7.60
N ARG A 72 -8.97 10.63 6.58
CA ARG A 72 -8.09 9.47 6.66
C ARG A 72 -6.69 9.96 6.36
N ALA A 73 -5.76 9.62 7.24
CA ALA A 73 -4.38 9.96 6.99
C ALA A 73 -3.88 9.27 5.70
N PRO A 74 -2.99 9.94 4.95
CA PRO A 74 -2.37 9.36 3.78
C PRO A 74 -1.71 8.03 4.09
N TYR A 75 -1.78 7.09 3.15
CA TYR A 75 -1.17 5.77 3.31
C TYR A 75 0.32 5.82 3.66
N ASN A 76 0.65 5.36 4.87
CA ASN A 76 2.02 5.17 5.32
C ASN A 76 2.48 3.72 5.11
N LYS A 77 3.05 3.47 3.93
CA LYS A 77 3.59 2.15 3.54
C LYS A 77 4.61 1.60 4.52
N HIS A 78 5.48 2.45 5.07
CA HIS A 78 6.53 2.04 6.00
C HIS A 78 5.94 1.60 7.33
N TYR A 79 4.96 2.33 7.85
CA TYR A 79 4.26 1.96 9.08
C TYR A 79 3.46 0.68 8.91
N THR A 80 2.77 0.53 7.77
CA THR A 80 2.04 -0.70 7.42
C THR A 80 2.98 -1.90 7.36
N MET A 81 4.18 -1.75 6.78
CA MET A 81 5.20 -2.79 6.78
C MET A 81 5.58 -3.21 8.21
N ARG A 82 5.83 -2.23 9.10
CA ARG A 82 6.15 -2.51 10.51
C ARG A 82 5.01 -3.24 11.24
N GLN A 83 3.75 -2.88 10.99
CA GLN A 83 2.60 -3.57 11.58
C GLN A 83 2.57 -5.05 11.18
N LEU A 84 2.77 -5.33 9.89
CA LEU A 84 2.78 -6.69 9.35
C LEU A 84 3.94 -7.52 9.93
N GLU A 85 5.16 -6.96 9.93
CA GLU A 85 6.35 -7.62 10.48
C GLU A 85 6.22 -7.86 11.99
N ALA A 86 5.72 -6.88 12.74
CA ALA A 86 5.50 -7.01 14.18
C ALA A 86 4.49 -8.12 14.52
N GLY A 87 3.51 -8.38 13.64
CA GLY A 87 2.57 -9.48 13.78
C GLY A 87 3.04 -10.81 13.17
N GLY A 88 4.30 -10.93 12.73
CA GLY A 88 4.87 -12.18 12.21
C GLY A 88 4.59 -12.43 10.72
N GLY A 89 4.15 -11.41 9.98
CA GLY A 89 4.00 -11.45 8.52
C GLY A 89 5.34 -11.34 7.80
N MET A 90 5.51 -12.06 6.69
CA MET A 90 6.72 -11.98 5.87
C MET A 90 6.56 -10.99 4.72
N ILE A 91 7.53 -10.11 4.53
CA ILE A 91 7.52 -9.10 3.48
C ILE A 91 8.35 -9.58 2.28
N LEU A 92 7.73 -9.66 1.10
CA LEU A 92 8.42 -9.84 -0.16
C LEU A 92 8.70 -8.49 -0.82
N LEU A 93 9.96 -8.34 -1.24
CA LEU A 93 10.38 -7.17 -2.01
C LEU A 93 9.77 -7.15 -3.40
N ASP A 94 9.56 -8.30 -4.02
CA ASP A 94 8.97 -8.44 -5.35
C ASP A 94 8.10 -9.68 -5.43
N PHE A 95 7.26 -9.73 -6.47
CA PHE A 95 6.43 -10.89 -6.75
C PHE A 95 7.30 -12.14 -6.95
N ASN A 96 7.00 -13.17 -6.17
CA ASN A 96 7.64 -14.47 -6.25
C ASN A 96 6.55 -15.55 -6.12
N GLU A 97 6.31 -16.26 -7.22
CA GLU A 97 5.25 -17.26 -7.30
C GLU A 97 5.45 -18.41 -6.32
N GLU A 98 6.68 -18.93 -6.20
CA GLU A 98 7.00 -20.05 -5.31
C GLU A 98 6.73 -19.70 -3.84
N GLN A 99 7.16 -18.52 -3.40
CA GLN A 99 6.89 -18.03 -2.05
C GLN A 99 5.39 -17.79 -1.84
N CYS A 100 4.68 -17.31 -2.86
CA CYS A 100 3.24 -17.10 -2.77
C CYS A 100 2.47 -18.42 -2.63
N GLN A 101 2.90 -19.48 -3.32
CA GLN A 101 2.31 -20.82 -3.26
C GLN A 101 2.68 -21.57 -1.97
N ALA A 102 3.85 -21.31 -1.40
CA ALA A 102 4.30 -21.92 -0.15
C ALA A 102 3.68 -21.29 1.11
N ALA A 103 3.22 -20.03 1.02
CA ALA A 103 2.55 -19.34 2.11
C ALA A 103 1.16 -19.90 2.40
N TYR A 104 0.68 -19.72 3.64
CA TYR A 104 -0.72 -20.01 3.94
C TYR A 104 -1.66 -19.05 3.21
N GLN A 105 -1.27 -17.77 3.16
CA GLN A 105 -2.00 -16.73 2.43
C GLN A 105 -1.01 -15.67 1.92
N SER A 106 -1.17 -15.28 0.67
CA SER A 106 -0.40 -14.21 0.03
C SER A 106 -1.32 -13.04 -0.27
N LEU A 107 -0.92 -11.80 0.06
CA LEU A 107 -1.69 -10.58 -0.19
C LEU A 107 -0.79 -9.44 -0.68
N LEU A 108 -1.32 -8.60 -1.56
CA LEU A 108 -0.73 -7.29 -1.84
C LEU A 108 -1.49 -6.23 -1.04
N ILE A 109 -0.78 -5.37 -0.32
CA ILE A 109 -1.35 -4.22 0.38
C ILE A 109 -1.07 -2.93 -0.41
N ALA A 110 -2.13 -2.15 -0.62
CA ALA A 110 -2.06 -0.84 -1.26
C ALA A 110 -3.09 0.14 -0.69
N ASP A 111 -2.96 1.43 -1.00
CA ASP A 111 -3.93 2.47 -0.69
C ASP A 111 -5.17 2.40 -1.58
N GLN A 112 -4.96 2.11 -2.86
CA GLN A 112 -5.99 1.97 -3.88
C GLN A 112 -5.50 1.06 -5.02
N HIS A 113 -6.38 0.78 -5.99
CA HIS A 113 -5.94 0.15 -7.23
C HIS A 113 -4.96 1.08 -7.97
N CYS A 114 -3.89 0.52 -8.54
CA CYS A 114 -2.85 1.29 -9.23
C CYS A 114 -2.15 0.46 -10.31
N ARG A 115 -1.39 1.11 -11.18
CA ARG A 115 -0.74 0.44 -12.33
C ARG A 115 0.72 0.06 -12.07
N THR A 116 1.12 -0.03 -10.79
CA THR A 116 2.48 -0.42 -10.43
C THR A 116 2.77 -1.87 -10.85
N ARG A 117 4.03 -2.17 -11.16
CA ARG A 117 4.43 -3.54 -11.56
C ARG A 117 3.97 -4.62 -10.58
N LYS A 118 4.11 -4.38 -9.27
CA LYS A 118 3.68 -5.35 -8.25
C LYS A 118 2.17 -5.59 -8.27
N TYR A 119 1.38 -4.52 -8.43
CA TYR A 119 -0.08 -4.62 -8.51
C TYR A 119 -0.51 -5.50 -9.67
N LEU A 120 -0.02 -5.18 -10.87
CA LEU A 120 -0.35 -5.91 -12.09
C LEU A 120 0.08 -7.37 -12.03
N LEU A 121 1.26 -7.66 -11.46
CA LEU A 121 1.72 -9.04 -11.29
C LEU A 121 0.88 -9.82 -10.27
N CYS A 122 0.46 -9.19 -9.17
CA CYS A 122 -0.42 -9.84 -8.19
C CYS A 122 -1.79 -10.17 -8.80
N VAL A 123 -2.37 -9.22 -9.56
CA VAL A 123 -3.62 -9.46 -10.32
C VAL A 123 -3.46 -10.62 -11.30
N ALA A 124 -2.42 -10.60 -12.13
CA ALA A 124 -2.18 -11.67 -13.09
C ALA A 124 -1.90 -13.03 -12.44
N GLY A 125 -1.24 -13.03 -11.28
CA GLY A 125 -0.91 -14.22 -10.50
C GLY A 125 -2.03 -14.71 -9.57
N GLY A 126 -3.17 -14.02 -9.52
CA GLY A 126 -4.29 -14.36 -8.63
C GLY A 126 -4.05 -14.06 -7.15
N THR A 127 -3.03 -13.26 -6.81
CA THR A 127 -2.76 -12.80 -5.44
C THR A 127 -3.69 -11.62 -5.13
N PRO A 128 -4.60 -11.73 -4.14
CA PRO A 128 -5.56 -10.67 -3.83
C PRO A 128 -4.88 -9.34 -3.48
N CYS A 129 -5.40 -8.25 -4.04
CA CYS A 129 -4.99 -6.89 -3.70
C CYS A 129 -5.97 -6.31 -2.68
N VAL A 130 -5.46 -5.91 -1.52
CA VAL A 130 -6.22 -5.55 -0.33
C VAL A 130 -5.84 -4.15 0.13
N SER A 131 -6.84 -3.40 0.58
CA SER A 131 -6.64 -2.06 1.14
C SER A 131 -5.79 -2.11 2.41
N GLN A 132 -4.93 -1.11 2.58
CA GLN A 132 -4.17 -0.88 3.83
C GLN A 132 -5.05 -0.87 5.08
N MET A 133 -6.32 -0.48 4.92
CA MET A 133 -7.32 -0.42 5.98
C MET A 133 -7.53 -1.77 6.66
N TRP A 134 -7.37 -2.87 5.91
CA TRP A 134 -7.43 -4.21 6.49
C TRP A 134 -6.34 -4.43 7.53
N VAL A 135 -5.12 -3.93 7.29
CA VAL A 135 -3.99 -4.05 8.24
C VAL A 135 -4.28 -3.23 9.49
N ARG A 136 -4.69 -1.96 9.30
CA ARG A 136 -5.11 -1.08 10.40
C ARG A 136 -6.15 -1.75 11.29
N ASP A 137 -7.23 -2.22 10.69
CA ASP A 137 -8.38 -2.76 11.44
C ASP A 137 -8.03 -4.11 12.09
N CYS A 138 -7.19 -4.95 11.46
CA CYS A 138 -6.67 -6.16 12.11
C CYS A 138 -5.82 -5.84 13.35
N CYS A 139 -4.95 -4.83 13.26
CA CYS A 139 -4.12 -4.40 14.38
C CYS A 139 -4.96 -3.74 15.49
N GLN A 140 -5.96 -2.96 15.13
CA GLN A 140 -6.88 -2.31 16.07
C GLN A 140 -7.73 -3.34 16.84
N GLU A 141 -8.22 -4.37 16.16
CA GLU A 141 -9.07 -5.42 16.74
C GLU A 141 -8.28 -6.57 17.37
N GLY A 142 -6.97 -6.62 17.14
CA GLY A 142 -6.09 -7.70 17.60
C GLY A 142 -6.41 -9.07 17.00
N LYS A 143 -7.09 -9.13 15.84
CA LYS A 143 -7.51 -10.38 15.17
C LYS A 143 -7.50 -10.23 13.65
N LEU A 144 -7.36 -11.36 12.95
CA LEU A 144 -7.50 -11.39 11.49
C LEU A 144 -8.96 -11.17 11.09
N LEU A 145 -9.21 -10.08 10.39
CA LEU A 145 -10.49 -9.79 9.74
C LEU A 145 -10.55 -10.47 8.37
N ASN A 146 -11.75 -10.63 7.83
CA ASN A 146 -11.91 -11.18 6.49
C ASN A 146 -11.42 -10.18 5.43
N TYR A 147 -10.27 -10.46 4.81
CA TYR A 147 -9.67 -9.58 3.80
C TYR A 147 -10.56 -9.38 2.57
N ARG A 148 -11.52 -10.28 2.31
CA ARG A 148 -12.44 -10.16 1.16
C ARG A 148 -13.30 -8.90 1.23
N ASN A 149 -13.53 -8.37 2.43
CA ASN A 149 -14.28 -7.13 2.64
C ASN A 149 -13.45 -5.87 2.33
N TYR A 150 -12.18 -6.03 1.97
CA TYR A 150 -11.21 -4.96 1.75
C TYR A 150 -10.50 -5.11 0.40
N LEU A 151 -11.07 -5.90 -0.52
CA LEU A 151 -10.51 -6.09 -1.85
C LEU A 151 -10.53 -4.79 -2.63
N LEU A 152 -9.38 -4.43 -3.19
CA LEU A 152 -9.25 -3.34 -4.12
C LEU A 152 -9.57 -3.84 -5.53
N PRO A 153 -10.14 -3.02 -6.43
CA PRO A 153 -10.40 -3.44 -7.80
C PRO A 153 -9.15 -4.01 -8.50
N ALA A 154 -9.30 -5.08 -9.29
CA ALA A 154 -8.22 -5.63 -10.12
C ALA A 154 -7.65 -4.58 -11.10
N GLY A 155 -8.46 -3.58 -11.47
CA GLY A 155 -8.01 -2.42 -12.21
C GLY A 155 -9.17 -1.73 -12.91
N LEU A 156 -8.88 -1.13 -14.05
CA LEU A 156 -9.85 -0.44 -14.91
C LEU A 156 -9.97 -1.16 -16.25
N GLY A 157 -11.20 -1.39 -16.66
CA GLY A 157 -11.52 -1.94 -17.97
C GLY A 157 -11.29 -0.93 -19.10
N PRO A 158 -11.38 -1.36 -20.37
CA PRO A 158 -11.17 -0.50 -21.54
C PRO A 158 -12.07 0.74 -21.60
N GLU A 159 -13.24 0.69 -20.95
CA GLU A 159 -14.23 1.77 -20.90
C GLU A 159 -14.20 2.55 -19.58
N GLY A 160 -13.17 2.35 -18.75
CA GLY A 160 -13.01 3.07 -17.48
C GLY A 160 -13.85 2.54 -16.32
N HIS A 161 -14.57 1.43 -16.49
CA HIS A 161 -15.25 0.76 -15.38
C HIS A 161 -14.25 0.02 -14.48
N LEU A 162 -14.51 0.01 -13.17
CA LEU A 162 -13.73 -0.79 -12.23
C LEU A 162 -13.96 -2.29 -12.49
N VAL A 163 -12.86 -3.05 -12.48
CA VAL A 163 -12.89 -4.51 -12.61
C VAL A 163 -12.68 -5.10 -11.21
N GLU A 164 -13.61 -5.93 -10.75
CA GLU A 164 -13.55 -6.60 -9.45
C GLU A 164 -12.87 -7.98 -9.54
N TRP A 165 -12.70 -8.64 -8.39
CA TRP A 165 -12.06 -9.97 -8.23
C TRP A 165 -13.03 -11.14 -8.37
#